data_AF-A0A965BW59-F1
#
_entry.id   AF-A0A965BW59-F1
#
_cell.length_a   1.000
_cell.length_b   1.000
_cell.length_c   1.000
_cell.angle_alpha   90.00
_cell.angle_beta   90.00
_cell.angle_gamma   90.00
#
_symmetry.space_group_name_H-M   'P 1'
#
loop_
_entity.id
_entity.type
_entity.pdbx_description
1 polymer ?
#
loop_
_entity_poly.entity_id
_entity_poly.type
_entity_poly.pdbx_seq_one_letter_code
_entity_poly.pdbx_strand_id
1 'polypeptide(L)'
;MRLIGLVLLLLAAGLFVGFGGDPLGAVLFRLDPGILNLAQAVVQRYLLPMLWDDVLLPVLEAPAFVAPAVLGSALSFFGWMRARG
;
A
#
# COMPACT_ATOMS: atom_id res chain seq x y z
N MET A 1 4.90 -13.23 -13.82
CA MET A 1 5.41 -12.07 -13.03
C MET A 1 5.16 -10.72 -13.70
N ARG A 2 5.45 -10.55 -15.00
CA ARG A 2 5.21 -9.27 -15.71
C ARG A 2 3.74 -8.80 -15.72
N LEU A 3 2.79 -9.73 -15.91
CA LEU A 3 1.35 -9.40 -15.87
C LEU A 3 0.92 -8.85 -14.50
N ILE A 4 1.36 -9.49 -13.41
CA ILE A 4 1.07 -9.05 -12.03
C ILE A 4 1.67 -7.66 -11.79
N GLY A 5 2.90 -7.42 -12.23
CA GLY A 5 3.54 -6.11 -12.12
C GLY A 5 2.77 -5.02 -12.86
N LEU A 6 2.30 -5.28 -14.08
CA LEU A 6 1.49 -4.33 -14.85
C LEU A 6 0.13 -4.06 -14.21
N VAL A 7 -0.54 -5.09 -13.68
CA VAL A 7 -1.81 -4.92 -12.95
C VAL A 7 -1.63 -4.03 -11.73
N LEU A 8 -0.54 -4.20 -10.98
CA LEU A 8 -0.23 -3.35 -9.84
C LEU A 8 0.09 -1.91 -10.25
N LEU A 9 0.77 -1.70 -11.37
CA LEU A 9 1.01 -0.35 -11.91
C LEU A 9 -0.30 0.32 -12.37
N LEU A 10 -1.21 -0.42 -12.98
CA LEU A 10 -2.53 0.08 -13.34
C LEU A 10 -3.36 0.44 -12.10
N LEU A 11 -3.29 -0.39 -11.05
CA LEU A 11 -3.92 -0.09 -9.77
C LEU A 11 -3.34 1.19 -9.16
N ALA A 12 -2.02 1.34 -9.16
CA ALA A 12 -1.35 2.56 -8.68
C ALA A 12 -1.80 3.80 -9.45
N ALA A 13 -1.88 3.71 -10.79
CA ALA A 13 -2.38 4.81 -11.62
C ALA A 13 -3.85 5.13 -11.30
N GLY A 14 -4.70 4.11 -11.13
CA GLY A 14 -6.11 4.30 -10.74
C GLY A 14 -6.26 4.98 -9.39
N LEU A 15 -5.45 4.58 -8.39
CA LEU A 15 -5.43 5.20 -7.07
C LEU A 15 -4.94 6.64 -7.13
N PHE A 16 -3.92 6.93 -7.94
CA PHE A 16 -3.43 8.30 -8.12
C PHE A 16 -4.48 9.19 -8.80
N VAL A 17 -5.20 8.68 -9.81
CA VAL A 17 -6.28 9.44 -10.47
C VAL A 17 -7.47 9.67 -9.54
N GLY A 18 -7.85 8.66 -8.74
CA GLY A 18 -9.02 8.74 -7.87
C GLY A 18 -8.79 9.50 -6.56
N PHE A 19 -7.60 9.37 -5.97
CA PHE A 19 -7.28 9.88 -4.64
C PHE A 19 -6.06 10.81 -4.61
N GLY A 20 -5.39 11.04 -5.74
CA GLY A 20 -4.24 11.93 -5.82
C GLY A 20 -3.11 11.51 -4.88
N GLY A 21 -2.70 12.45 -4.04
CA GLY A 21 -1.70 12.25 -2.99
C GLY A 21 -2.29 11.93 -1.62
N ASP A 22 -3.58 11.58 -1.54
CA ASP A 22 -4.23 11.32 -0.26
C ASP A 22 -3.52 10.18 0.50
N PRO A 23 -3.28 10.35 1.82
CA PRO A 23 -2.71 9.31 2.65
C PRO A 23 -3.57 8.04 2.59
N LEU A 24 -2.92 6.88 2.56
CA LEU A 24 -3.60 5.58 2.56
C LEU A 24 -4.58 5.46 3.74
N GLY A 25 -4.19 5.91 4.93
CA GLY A 25 -5.02 5.97 6.12
C GLY A 25 -6.26 6.84 5.92
N ALA A 26 -6.15 7.99 5.24
CA ALA A 26 -7.29 8.86 4.97
C ALA A 26 -8.27 8.24 3.94
N VAL A 27 -7.76 7.47 2.99
CA VAL A 27 -8.58 6.70 2.04
C VAL A 27 -9.32 5.57 2.77
N LEU A 28 -8.61 4.80 3.61
CA LEU A 28 -9.20 3.73 4.42
C LEU A 28 -10.22 4.25 5.43
N PHE A 29 -9.94 5.37 6.08
CA PHE A 29 -10.86 6.00 7.02
C PHE A 29 -12.17 6.44 6.35
N ARG A 30 -12.11 6.90 5.09
CA ARG A 30 -13.30 7.24 4.29
C ARG A 30 -14.12 6.01 3.91
N LEU A 31 -13.49 4.84 3.76
CA LEU A 31 -14.18 3.59 3.45
C LEU A 31 -14.85 3.02 4.69
N ASP A 32 -14.07 2.82 5.76
CA ASP A 32 -14.58 2.38 7.05
C ASP A 32 -13.58 2.74 8.17
N PRO A 33 -13.90 3.72 9.03
CA PRO A 33 -13.03 4.07 10.15
C PRO A 33 -12.92 2.95 11.20
N GLY A 34 -13.89 2.03 11.27
CA GLY A 34 -13.88 0.89 12.18
C GLY A 34 -12.73 -0.07 11.91
N ILE A 35 -12.32 -0.22 10.65
CA ILE A 35 -11.19 -1.08 10.27
C ILE A 35 -9.87 -0.56 10.86
N LEU A 36 -9.62 0.76 10.77
CA LEU A 36 -8.39 1.35 11.31
C LEU A 36 -8.36 1.28 12.84
N ASN A 37 -9.48 1.59 13.49
CA ASN A 37 -9.59 1.50 14.95
C ASN A 37 -9.41 0.07 15.46
N LEU A 38 -10.00 -0.91 14.76
CA LEU A 38 -9.83 -2.32 15.09
C LEU A 38 -8.38 -2.76 14.89
N ALA A 39 -7.78 -2.42 13.75
CA ALA A 39 -6.39 -2.75 13.46
C ALA A 39 -5.44 -2.15 14.52
N GLN A 40 -5.66 -0.89 14.89
CA GLN A 40 -4.91 -0.22 15.95
C GLN A 40 -5.08 -0.95 17.28
N ALA A 41 -6.32 -1.20 17.70
CA ALA A 41 -6.60 -1.87 18.96
C ALA A 41 -5.98 -3.27 19.00
N VAL A 42 -6.02 -4.03 17.89
CA VAL A 42 -5.42 -5.37 17.82
C VAL A 42 -3.90 -5.30 17.92
N VAL A 43 -3.26 -4.40 17.18
CA VAL A 43 -1.79 -4.26 17.20
C VAL A 43 -1.31 -3.81 18.59
N GLN A 44 -1.96 -2.79 19.15
CA GLN A 44 -1.58 -2.26 20.46
C GLN A 44 -1.88 -3.24 21.61
N ARG A 45 -2.90 -4.09 21.48
CA ARG A 45 -3.31 -5.01 22.56
C ARG A 45 -2.67 -6.40 22.49
N TYR A 46 -2.37 -6.90 21.28
CA TYR A 46 -1.95 -8.30 21.10
C TYR A 46 -0.58 -8.46 20.43
N LEU A 47 -0.02 -7.38 19.88
CA LEU A 47 1.31 -7.39 19.26
C LEU A 47 2.24 -6.48 20.06
N LEU A 48 3.04 -5.69 19.35
CA LEU A 48 3.94 -4.70 19.92
C LEU A 48 3.39 -3.30 19.58
N PRO A 49 3.14 -2.41 20.57
CA PRO A 49 2.60 -1.07 20.31
C PRO A 49 3.45 -0.26 19.32
N MET A 50 4.77 -0.37 19.40
CA MET A 50 5.71 0.27 18.44
C MET A 50 5.47 -0.15 16.99
N LEU A 51 4.88 -1.33 16.72
CA LEU A 51 4.55 -1.72 15.35
C LEU A 51 3.49 -0.80 14.75
N TRP A 52 2.58 -0.29 15.57
CA TRP A 52 1.60 0.68 15.10
C TRP A 52 2.28 2.00 14.76
N ASP A 53 3.01 2.57 15.71
CA ASP A 53 3.54 3.93 15.60
C ASP A 53 4.73 4.04 14.64
N ASP A 54 5.64 3.06 14.64
CA ASP A 54 6.90 3.13 13.88
C ASP A 54 6.81 2.49 12.49
N VAL A 55 5.79 1.67 12.22
CA VAL A 55 5.67 0.91 10.96
C VAL A 55 4.35 1.15 10.26
N LEU A 56 3.22 0.87 10.93
CA LEU A 56 1.91 0.96 10.29
C LEU A 56 1.52 2.41 10.02
N LEU A 57 1.73 3.32 10.98
CA LEU A 57 1.38 4.72 10.85
C LEU A 57 2.14 5.39 9.69
N PRO A 58 3.48 5.25 9.53
CA PRO A 58 4.19 5.77 8.36
C PRO A 58 3.68 5.19 7.03
N VAL A 59 3.28 3.92 7.01
CA VAL A 59 2.69 3.29 5.81
C VAL A 59 1.30 3.87 5.51
N LEU A 60 0.51 4.16 6.53
CA LEU A 60 -0.81 4.79 6.40
C LEU A 60 -0.70 6.27 6.00
N GLU A 61 0.36 6.96 6.41
CA GLU A 61 0.63 8.35 6.02
C GLU A 61 1.15 8.47 4.58
N ALA A 62 1.76 7.41 4.04
CA ALA A 62 2.19 7.37 2.65
C ALA A 62 1.00 7.48 1.69
N PRO A 63 1.18 8.12 0.51
CA PRO A 63 0.13 8.19 -0.49
C PRO A 63 -0.34 6.80 -0.94
N ALA A 64 -1.65 6.62 -1.10
CA ALA A 64 -2.27 5.31 -1.35
C ALA A 64 -1.70 4.56 -2.57
N PHE A 65 -1.22 5.30 -3.59
CA PHE A 65 -0.66 4.71 -4.81
C PHE A 65 0.78 4.19 -4.65
N VAL A 66 1.51 4.58 -3.59
CA VAL A 66 2.95 4.29 -3.45
C VAL A 66 3.21 2.80 -3.32
N ALA A 67 2.47 2.10 -2.45
CA ALA A 67 2.65 0.66 -2.25
C ALA A 67 2.48 -0.16 -3.56
N PRO A 68 1.38 -0.01 -4.32
CA PRO A 68 1.24 -0.72 -5.58
C PRO A 68 2.23 -0.26 -6.67
N ALA A 69 2.65 1.01 -6.67
CA ALA A 69 3.66 1.51 -7.61
C ALA A 69 5.04 0.84 -7.39
N VAL A 70 5.49 0.76 -6.14
CA VAL A 70 6.77 0.13 -5.77
C VAL A 70 6.75 -1.36 -6.11
N LEU A 71 5.71 -2.09 -5.70
CA LEU A 71 5.61 -3.52 -5.99
C LEU A 71 5.45 -3.80 -7.50
N GLY A 72 4.63 -2.99 -8.18
CA GLY A 72 4.39 -3.12 -9.62
C GLY A 72 5.64 -2.88 -10.44
N SER A 73 6.44 -1.88 -10.10
CA SER A 73 7.71 -1.58 -10.78
C SER A 73 8.75 -2.67 -10.54
N ALA A 74 8.95 -3.11 -9.29
CA ALA A 74 9.89 -4.17 -8.95
C ALA A 74 9.58 -5.50 -9.69
N LEU A 75 8.32 -5.94 -9.67
CA LEU A 75 7.90 -7.18 -10.32
C LEU A 75 7.95 -7.10 -11.85
N SER A 76 7.62 -5.94 -12.43
CA SER A 76 7.73 -5.71 -13.88
C SER A 76 9.19 -5.73 -14.33
N PHE A 77 10.07 -5.08 -13.57
CA PHE A 77 11.51 -5.04 -13.84
C PHE A 77 12.14 -6.43 -13.72
N PHE A 78 11.85 -7.17 -12.65
CA PHE A 78 12.33 -8.54 -12.47
C PHE A 78 11.85 -9.47 -13.59
N GLY A 79 10.56 -9.37 -13.95
CA GLY A 79 10.01 -10.14 -15.05
C GLY A 79 10.61 -9.79 -16.41
N TRP A 80 11.03 -8.53 -16.62
CA TRP A 80 11.73 -8.10 -17.82
C TRP A 80 13.17 -8.62 -17.88
N MET A 81 13.90 -8.59 -16.76
CA MET A 81 15.25 -9.15 -16.68
C MET A 81 15.25 -10.66 -17.00
N ARG A 82 14.29 -11.41 -16.44
CA ARG A 82 14.14 -12.84 -16.73
C ARG A 82 13.76 -13.15 -18.19
N ALA A 83 13.14 -12.21 -18.90
CA ALA A 83 12.77 -12.42 -20.30
C ALA A 83 13.92 -12.11 -21.29
N ARG A 84 15.07 -11.62 -20.80
CA ARG A 84 16.24 -11.27 -21.60
C ARG A 84 17.45 -12.19 -21.39
N GLY A 85 17.41 -13.08 -20.41
CA GLY A 85 18.40 -14.13 -20.18
C GLY A 85 17.83 -15.49 -20.55
#